data_AF-A0A4R6S492-F1
#
_entry.id   AF-A0A4R6S492-F1
#
_cell.length_a   1.000
_cell.length_b   1.000
_cell.length_c   1.000
_cell.angle_alpha   90.00
_cell.angle_beta   90.00
_cell.angle_gamma   90.00
#
_symmetry.space_group_name_H-M   'P 1'
#
loop_
_entity.id
_entity.type
_entity.pdbx_description
1 polymer ?
#
loop_
_entity_poly.entity_id
_entity_poly.type
_entity_poly.pdbx_seq_one_letter_code
_entity_poly.pdbx_strand_id
1 'polypeptide(L)'
;MVSRILAWGVGVLLCGLYLYATITGVGNLTGMLGLSGALGTGLSVTGWIWLSVGILLPLLVLAAALVLGRGRKPGIRILLLAAGIAAIAVWQLDLMHVIPESSYFA
;
A
#
# COMPACT_ATOMS: atom_id res chain seq x y z
N MET A 1 5.27 -27.54 -17.04
CA MET A 1 6.24 -26.87 -16.14
C MET A 1 6.24 -25.35 -16.32
N VAL A 2 6.31 -24.83 -17.54
CA VAL A 2 6.30 -23.37 -17.86
C VAL A 2 5.16 -22.61 -17.16
N SER A 3 3.92 -23.11 -17.21
CA SER A 3 2.76 -22.45 -16.56
C SER A 3 2.89 -22.32 -15.02
N ARG A 4 3.56 -23.27 -14.34
CA ARG A 4 3.82 -23.17 -12.90
C ARG A 4 4.89 -22.13 -12.59
N ILE A 5 5.96 -22.08 -13.39
CA ILE A 5 7.04 -21.10 -13.22
C ILE A 5 6.49 -19.68 -13.41
N LEU A 6 5.68 -19.47 -14.46
CA LEU A 6 5.03 -18.17 -14.70
C LEU A 6 4.10 -17.78 -13.55
N ALA A 7 3.29 -18.71 -13.03
CA ALA A 7 2.39 -18.43 -11.92
C ALA A 7 3.14 -18.01 -10.64
N TRP A 8 4.28 -18.66 -10.35
CA TRP A 8 5.15 -18.28 -9.24
C TRP A 8 5.82 -16.93 -9.48
N GLY A 9 6.35 -16.70 -10.68
CA GLY A 9 6.96 -15.41 -11.05
C GLY A 9 5.99 -14.25 -10.88
N VAL A 10 4.77 -14.38 -11.41
CA VAL A 10 3.72 -13.36 -11.26
C VAL A 10 3.33 -13.18 -9.79
N GLY A 11 3.16 -14.27 -9.04
CA GLY A 11 2.85 -14.18 -7.61
C GLY A 11 3.91 -13.43 -6.80
N VAL A 12 5.20 -13.72 -7.05
CA VAL A 12 6.33 -13.03 -6.42
C VAL A 12 6.37 -11.56 -6.80
N LEU A 13 6.19 -11.24 -8.08
CA LEU A 13 6.15 -9.85 -8.56
C LEU A 13 5.02 -9.06 -7.88
N LEU A 14 3.81 -9.63 -7.82
CA LEU A 14 2.68 -8.99 -7.15
C LEU A 14 2.96 -8.77 -5.66
N CYS A 15 3.45 -9.78 -4.94
CA CYS A 15 3.85 -9.61 -3.53
C CYS A 15 4.95 -8.55 -3.37
N GLY A 16 5.89 -8.47 -4.32
CA GLY A 16 6.91 -7.42 -4.37
C GLY A 16 6.31 -6.02 -4.49
N LEU A 17 5.22 -5.84 -5.26
CA LEU A 17 4.52 -4.56 -5.36
C LEU A 17 3.83 -4.17 -4.05
N TYR A 18 3.27 -5.12 -3.29
CA TYR A 18 2.74 -4.84 -1.95
C TYR A 18 3.84 -4.40 -0.98
N LEU A 19 4.99 -5.07 -1.03
CA LEU A 19 6.16 -4.68 -0.23
C LEU A 19 6.62 -3.28 -0.61
N TYR A 20 6.75 -3.00 -1.91
CA TYR A 20 7.09 -1.67 -2.43
C TYR A 20 6.11 -0.61 -1.93
N ALA A 21 4.80 -0.83 -2.06
CA ALA A 21 3.77 0.11 -1.59
C ALA A 21 3.88 0.40 -0.08
N THR A 22 4.19 -0.64 0.72
CA THR A 22 4.41 -0.49 2.16
C THR A 22 5.63 0.38 2.45
N ILE A 23 6.76 0.11 1.77
CA ILE A 23 8.00 0.88 1.92
C ILE A 23 7.78 2.34 1.51
N THR A 24 7.06 2.59 0.41
CA THR A 24 6.69 3.94 -0.01
C THR A 24 5.85 4.65 1.06
N GLY A 25 4.89 3.96 1.68
CA GLY A 25 4.13 4.52 2.81
C GLY A 25 5.03 4.93 3.98
N VAL A 26 6.02 4.10 4.32
CA VAL A 26 7.02 4.44 5.35
C VAL A 26 7.87 5.64 4.93
N GLY A 27 8.29 5.67 3.66
CA GLY A 27 9.00 6.80 3.06
C GLY A 27 8.22 8.11 3.21
N ASN A 28 6.93 8.09 2.88
CA ASN A 28 6.04 9.25 3.01
C ASN A 28 5.94 9.73 4.47
N LEU A 29 5.80 8.81 5.45
CA LEU A 29 5.79 9.17 6.87
C LEU A 29 7.11 9.81 7.30
N THR A 30 8.25 9.20 6.97
CA THR A 30 9.56 9.75 7.33
C THR A 30 9.84 11.10 6.67
N GLY A 31 9.43 11.28 5.41
CA GLY A 31 9.55 12.55 4.71
C GLY A 31 8.70 13.66 5.34
N MET A 32 7.45 13.34 5.70
CA MET A 32 6.54 14.28 6.37
C MET A 32 7.04 14.68 7.76
N LEU A 33 7.59 13.74 8.54
CA LEU A 33 8.23 14.03 9.83
C LEU A 33 9.46 14.95 9.69
N GLY A 34 10.27 14.73 8.65
CA GLY A 34 11.40 15.61 8.33
C GLY A 34 10.94 17.03 7.98
N LEU A 35 9.90 17.15 7.16
CA LEU A 35 9.30 18.44 6.77
C LEU A 35 8.69 19.17 7.97
N SER A 36 7.92 18.48 8.83
CA SER A 36 7.33 19.11 10.01
C SER A 36 8.42 19.62 10.97
N GLY A 37 9.47 18.83 11.17
CA GLY A 37 10.63 19.23 11.96
C GLY A 37 11.33 20.48 11.40
N ALA A 38 11.49 20.57 10.08
CA ALA A 38 12.08 21.74 9.42
C ALA A 38 11.19 22.99 9.50
N LEU A 39 9.87 22.81 9.51
CA LEU A 39 8.89 23.89 9.66
C LEU A 39 8.66 24.33 11.11
N GLY A 40 9.22 23.60 12.08
CA GLY A 40 8.98 23.83 13.51
C GLY A 40 7.54 23.50 13.94
N THR A 41 6.83 22.69 13.15
CA THR A 41 5.43 22.29 13.38
C THR A 41 5.31 20.81 13.69
N GLY A 42 4.14 20.40 14.21
CA GLY A 42 3.82 19.00 14.44
C GLY A 42 3.07 18.38 13.25
N LEU A 43 3.03 17.05 13.23
CA LEU A 43 2.02 16.36 12.44
C LEU A 43 0.68 16.44 13.17
N SER A 44 -0.36 16.80 12.42
CA SER A 44 -1.74 16.78 12.91
C SER A 44 -2.21 15.34 13.16
N VAL A 45 -3.27 15.19 13.96
CA VAL A 45 -3.90 13.88 14.21
C VAL A 45 -4.37 13.24 12.90
N THR A 46 -4.92 14.02 11.98
CA THR A 46 -5.33 13.56 10.65
C THR A 46 -4.14 13.12 9.80
N GLY A 47 -3.02 13.86 9.84
CA GLY A 47 -1.79 13.47 9.14
C GLY A 47 -1.26 12.11 9.61
N TRP A 48 -1.23 11.89 10.92
CA TRP A 48 -0.86 10.59 11.50
C TRP A 48 -1.76 9.45 11.04
N ILE A 49 -3.08 9.67 10.99
CA ILE A 49 -4.03 8.66 10.54
C ILE A 49 -3.78 8.32 9.08
N TRP A 50 -3.69 9.32 8.19
CA TRP A 50 -3.50 9.08 6.76
C TRP A 50 -2.18 8.38 6.44
N LEU A 51 -1.09 8.78 7.10
CA LEU A 51 0.22 8.15 6.91
C LEU A 51 0.25 6.72 7.45
N SER A 52 -0.38 6.48 8.61
CA SER A 52 -0.50 5.13 9.17
C SER A 52 -1.35 4.22 8.28
N VAL A 53 -2.47 4.72 7.75
CA VAL A 53 -3.30 3.99 6.80
C VAL A 53 -2.52 3.67 5.53
N GLY A 54 -1.74 4.62 5.00
CA GLY A 54 -0.89 4.40 3.83
C GLY A 54 0.12 3.25 4.01
N ILE A 55 0.61 3.02 5.23
CA ILE A 55 1.53 1.93 5.56
C ILE A 55 0.77 0.61 5.80
N LEU A 56 -0.33 0.64 6.54
CA LEU A 56 -1.05 -0.57 6.94
C LEU A 56 -1.92 -1.16 5.83
N LEU A 57 -2.50 -0.31 4.97
CA LEU A 57 -3.43 -0.73 3.94
C LEU A 57 -2.84 -1.81 3.00
N PRO A 58 -1.62 -1.66 2.45
CA PRO A 58 -1.02 -2.70 1.63
C PRO A 58 -0.87 -4.05 2.35
N LEU A 59 -0.44 -4.03 3.62
CA LEU A 59 -0.27 -5.24 4.42
C LEU A 59 -1.60 -5.94 4.69
N LEU A 60 -2.63 -5.17 5.03
CA LEU A 60 -3.98 -5.69 5.30
C LEU A 60 -4.62 -6.29 4.05
N VAL A 61 -4.50 -5.61 2.91
CA VAL A 61 -5.05 -6.09 1.64
C VAL A 61 -4.28 -7.33 1.15
N LEU A 62 -2.95 -7.37 1.29
CA LEU A 62 -2.17 -8.58 1.01
C LEU A 62 -2.65 -9.76 1.86
N ALA A 63 -2.78 -9.55 3.18
CA ALA A 63 -3.26 -10.58 4.09
C ALA A 63 -4.67 -11.06 3.71
N ALA A 64 -5.59 -10.13 3.42
CA ALA A 64 -6.94 -10.45 2.97
C ALA A 64 -6.94 -11.25 1.65
N ALA A 65 -6.14 -10.84 0.66
CA ALA A 65 -6.02 -11.53 -0.62
C ALA A 65 -5.47 -12.96 -0.45
N LEU A 66 -4.50 -13.17 0.44
CA LEU A 66 -3.96 -14.49 0.76
C LEU A 66 -4.98 -15.36 1.50
N VAL A 67 -5.70 -14.81 2.47
CA VAL A 67 -6.74 -15.53 3.23
C VAL A 67 -7.91 -15.93 2.32
N LEU A 68 -8.42 -15.01 1.50
CA LEU A 68 -9.50 -15.26 0.54
C LEU A 68 -9.08 -16.22 -0.59
N GLY A 69 -7.79 -16.24 -0.92
CA GLY A 69 -7.20 -17.14 -1.90
C GLY A 69 -7.03 -18.59 -1.41
N ARG A 70 -7.14 -18.86 -0.11
CA ARG A 70 -6.96 -20.22 0.45
C ARG A 70 -7.95 -21.19 -0.19
N GLY A 71 -7.46 -22.36 -0.58
CA GLY A 71 -8.27 -23.41 -1.24
C GLY A 71 -8.67 -23.10 -2.69
N ARG A 72 -8.40 -21.90 -3.22
CA ARG A 72 -8.77 -21.54 -4.61
C ARG A 72 -7.70 -21.94 -5.62
N LYS A 73 -8.12 -22.01 -6.90
CA LYS A 73 -7.25 -22.28 -8.06
C LYS A 73 -6.15 -21.21 -8.18
N PRO A 74 -4.95 -21.54 -8.68
CA PRO A 74 -3.82 -20.59 -8.77
C PRO A 74 -4.15 -19.28 -9.49
N GLY A 75 -4.90 -19.33 -10.60
CA GLY A 75 -5.28 -18.13 -11.34
C GLY A 75 -6.16 -17.15 -10.54
N ILE A 76 -7.07 -17.68 -9.70
CA ILE A 76 -7.91 -16.84 -8.84
C ILE A 76 -7.08 -16.14 -7.77
N ARG A 77 -6.05 -16.82 -7.23
CA ARG A 77 -5.14 -16.20 -6.25
C ARG A 77 -4.37 -15.03 -6.85
N ILE A 78 -3.87 -15.21 -8.07
CA ILE A 78 -3.16 -14.15 -8.80
C ILE A 78 -4.11 -12.97 -9.07
N LEU A 79 -5.34 -13.23 -9.50
CA LEU A 79 -6.33 -12.17 -9.71
C LEU A 79 -6.68 -11.42 -8.42
N LEU A 80 -6.80 -12.11 -7.28
CA LEU A 80 -7.04 -11.47 -5.98
C LEU A 80 -5.87 -10.57 -5.58
N LEU A 81 -4.63 -11.03 -5.74
CA LEU A 81 -3.43 -10.24 -5.48
C LEU A 81 -3.37 -9.01 -6.40
N ALA A 82 -3.62 -9.19 -7.69
CA ALA A 82 -3.63 -8.12 -8.69
C ALA A 82 -4.73 -7.09 -8.43
N ALA A 83 -5.94 -7.54 -8.09
CA ALA A 83 -7.06 -6.66 -7.75
C ALA A 83 -6.77 -5.82 -6.50
N GLY A 84 -6.20 -6.44 -5.46
CA GLY A 84 -5.87 -5.72 -4.23
C GLY A 84 -4.79 -4.65 -4.45
N ILE A 85 -3.74 -4.94 -5.22
CA ILE A 85 -2.69 -3.94 -5.49
C ILE A 85 -3.20 -2.82 -6.41
N ALA A 86 -4.07 -3.14 -7.37
CA ALA A 86 -4.73 -2.14 -8.19
C ALA A 86 -5.62 -1.21 -7.35
N ALA A 87 -6.38 -1.75 -6.39
CA ALA A 87 -7.18 -0.95 -5.47
C ALA A 87 -6.33 -0.02 -4.61
N ILE A 88 -5.18 -0.49 -4.11
CA ILE A 88 -4.22 0.35 -3.37
C ILE A 88 -3.67 1.46 -4.25
N ALA A 89 -3.31 1.15 -5.51
CA ALA A 89 -2.79 2.15 -6.43
C ALA A 89 -3.81 3.26 -6.73
N VAL A 90 -5.07 2.88 -6.99
CA VAL A 90 -6.17 3.83 -7.20
C VAL A 90 -6.39 4.68 -5.95
N TRP A 91 -6.41 4.06 -4.77
CA TRP A 91 -6.56 4.76 -3.50
C TRP A 91 -5.44 5.79 -3.29
N GLN A 92 -4.18 5.43 -3.54
CA GLN A 92 -3.08 6.37 -3.39
C GLN A 92 -3.18 7.55 -4.37
N LEU A 93 -3.60 7.30 -5.61
CA LEU A 93 -3.83 8.37 -6.58
C LEU A 93 -4.97 9.30 -6.12
N ASP A 94 -6.03 8.76 -5.55
CA ASP A 94 -7.16 9.56 -5.04
C ASP A 94 -6.76 10.40 -3.84
N LEU A 95 -5.98 9.85 -2.89
CA LEU A 95 -5.45 10.60 -1.74
C LEU A 95 -4.64 11.83 -2.17
N MET A 96 -3.83 11.72 -3.24
CA MET A 96 -3.04 12.84 -3.76
C MET A 96 -3.89 14.00 -4.30
N HIS A 97 -5.15 13.74 -4.68
CA HIS A 97 -6.04 14.77 -5.24
C HIS A 97 -7.05 15.29 -4.21
N VAL A 98 -7.53 14.42 -3.32
CA VAL A 98 -8.63 14.74 -2.40
C VAL A 98 -8.12 15.35 -1.11
N ILE A 99 -6.94 14.98 -0.63
CA ILE A 99 -6.45 15.41 0.68
C ILE A 99 -5.57 16.66 0.54
N PRO A 100 -5.97 17.80 1.13
CA PRO A 100 -5.14 18.99 1.14
C PRO A 100 -3.86 18.75 1.95
N GLU A 101 -2.71 19.19 1.44
CA GLU A 101 -1.43 19.08 2.15
C GLU A 101 -1.43 19.81 3.50
N SER A 102 -2.22 20.88 3.62
CA SER A 102 -2.40 21.61 4.88
C SER A 102 -3.02 20.75 5.99
N SER A 103 -3.71 19.67 5.66
CA SER A 103 -4.32 18.78 6.66
C SER A 103 -3.32 17.90 7.41
N TYR A 104 -2.05 17.83 6.96
CA TYR A 104 -1.00 17.04 7.58
C TYR A 104 -0.27 17.76 8.73
N PHE A 105 -0.33 19.09 8.77
CA PHE A 105 0.42 19.91 9.72
C PHE A 105 -0.51 20.57 10.73
N ALA A 106 -0.07 20.66 11.98
CA ALA A 106 -0.75 21.36 13.08
C ALA A 106 0.24 22.05 14.00
#